data_AF-A0A9P3BYY3-F1
#
_entry.id   AF-A0A9P3BYY3-F1
#
_cell.length_a   1.000
_cell.length_b   1.000
_cell.length_c   1.000
_cell.angle_alpha   90.00
_cell.angle_beta   90.00
_cell.angle_gamma   90.00
#
_symmetry.space_group_name_H-M   'P 1'
#
loop_
_entity.id
_entity.type
_entity.pdbx_description
1 polymer ?
#
loop_
_entity_poly.entity_id
_entity_poly.type
_entity_poly.pdbx_seq_one_letter_code
_entity_poly.pdbx_strand_id
1 'polypeptide(L)'
;MIFHKPSPPIEVSVSKLDPDTYQMGSKLLCKKATNGIPKTAVATWRDDDVQYYLVEATSANSLEKAADGLIYQAGMSSAVWAIGTHAICKVKTWSDGMEREINTLSFVASRFPHIPIPEVIFVGRRATQQDLPDFATEKKADVAITVAQYCRDLAEATSEKLQSATGCGVLEPFLTVEPEDSHPSWKPQPLGPFSLTEAEKYFLRISTMPLPPIGYRFHFYHAGLGPTNILLSDDGTIEAILDWESAGYYPKYWIPLKPYRSGGFNLDAPDDSRYDWTDLLESKLSNVGFKLDRNHVEWQKSLVFTFFDLDELRDTPL
;
A
#
# COMPACT_ATOMS: atom_id res chain seq x y z
N MET A 1 29.54 -1.34 1.43
CA MET A 1 28.16 -1.90 1.36
C MET A 1 28.23 -3.40 1.21
N ILE A 2 27.78 -4.16 2.20
CA ILE A 2 27.55 -5.60 2.06
C ILE A 2 26.12 -5.74 1.50
N PHE A 3 26.00 -6.25 0.28
CA PHE A 3 24.69 -6.53 -0.33
C PHE A 3 24.07 -7.76 0.35
N HIS A 4 23.20 -7.53 1.33
CA HIS A 4 22.30 -8.57 1.81
C HIS A 4 21.07 -8.62 0.90
N LYS A 5 20.66 -9.80 0.44
CA LYS A 5 19.39 -10.00 -0.26
C LYS A 5 18.28 -10.34 0.76
N PRO A 6 17.01 -10.02 0.48
CA PRO A 6 15.92 -10.60 1.25
C PRO A 6 15.97 -12.13 1.17
N SER A 7 15.47 -12.80 2.19
CA SER A 7 15.42 -14.26 2.25
C SER A 7 13.98 -14.74 2.40
N PRO A 8 13.42 -15.45 1.40
CA PRO A 8 14.03 -15.69 0.08
C PRO A 8 14.14 -14.41 -0.78
N PRO A 9 15.00 -14.40 -1.81
CA PRO A 9 15.06 -13.28 -2.75
C PRO A 9 13.71 -13.06 -3.42
N ILE A 10 13.33 -11.80 -3.65
CA ILE A 10 11.98 -11.48 -4.13
C ILE A 10 11.69 -12.15 -5.47
N GLU A 11 12.70 -12.22 -6.35
CA GLU A 11 12.62 -12.79 -7.70
C GLU A 11 12.22 -14.28 -7.72
N VAL A 12 12.48 -15.00 -6.64
CA VAL A 12 12.16 -16.43 -6.48
C VAL A 12 11.26 -16.70 -5.29
N SER A 13 10.60 -15.66 -4.78
CA SER A 13 9.68 -15.80 -3.64
C SER A 13 8.38 -16.55 -4.02
N VAL A 14 8.09 -16.65 -5.31
CA VAL A 14 7.18 -17.66 -5.86
C VAL A 14 7.96 -18.49 -6.89
N SER A 15 8.04 -19.79 -6.67
CA SER A 15 8.78 -20.75 -7.51
C SER A 15 7.89 -21.86 -7.99
N LYS A 16 8.02 -22.26 -9.25
CA LYS A 16 7.30 -23.42 -9.79
C LYS A 16 8.11 -24.69 -9.52
N LEU A 17 7.54 -25.62 -8.76
CA LEU A 17 8.17 -26.90 -8.44
C LEU A 17 7.85 -27.96 -9.52
N ASP A 18 6.59 -27.97 -9.97
CA ASP A 18 6.08 -28.85 -11.01
C ASP A 18 4.88 -28.16 -11.71
N PRO A 19 4.25 -28.75 -12.75
CA PRO A 19 3.13 -28.12 -13.46
C PRO A 19 1.94 -27.70 -12.58
N ASP A 20 1.74 -28.36 -11.45
CA ASP A 20 0.57 -28.22 -10.58
C ASP A 20 0.92 -27.63 -9.20
N THR A 21 2.21 -27.43 -8.89
CA THR A 21 2.68 -26.98 -7.58
C THR A 21 3.61 -25.77 -7.67
N TYR A 22 3.27 -24.74 -6.90
CA TYR A 22 4.07 -23.54 -6.67
C TYR A 22 4.50 -23.47 -5.20
N GLN A 23 5.77 -23.21 -4.96
CA GLN A 23 6.30 -22.84 -3.65
C GLN A 23 6.12 -21.32 -3.46
N MET A 24 5.45 -20.92 -2.38
CA MET A 24 5.23 -19.53 -2.00
C MET A 24 6.01 -19.24 -0.71
N GLY A 25 7.09 -18.48 -0.85
CA GLY A 25 8.08 -18.26 0.19
C GLY A 25 8.65 -19.57 0.73
N SER A 26 9.01 -19.57 2.01
CA SER A 26 9.54 -20.76 2.69
C SER A 26 8.47 -21.64 3.36
N LYS A 27 7.20 -21.21 3.38
CA LYS A 27 6.17 -21.79 4.27
C LYS A 27 4.96 -22.37 3.56
N LEU A 28 4.66 -21.98 2.32
CA LEU A 28 3.41 -22.35 1.68
C LEU A 28 3.65 -23.06 0.35
N LEU A 29 2.82 -24.04 0.06
CA LEU A 29 2.66 -24.64 -1.26
C LEU A 29 1.28 -24.30 -1.78
N CYS A 30 1.23 -23.70 -2.96
CA CYS A 30 0.02 -23.57 -3.75
C CYS A 30 -0.07 -24.73 -4.73
N LYS A 31 -1.18 -25.47 -4.69
CA LYS A 31 -1.39 -26.67 -5.50
C LYS A 31 -2.68 -26.60 -6.26
N LYS A 32 -2.64 -27.05 -7.51
CA LYS A 32 -3.83 -27.38 -8.29
C LYS A 32 -4.42 -28.70 -7.78
N ALA A 33 -5.72 -28.70 -7.49
CA ALA A 33 -6.43 -29.88 -7.01
C ALA A 33 -6.63 -30.89 -8.14
N THR A 34 -5.93 -32.02 -8.04
CA THR A 34 -6.08 -33.15 -8.96
C THR A 34 -6.91 -34.29 -8.37
N ASN A 35 -6.83 -34.50 -7.05
CA ASN A 35 -7.51 -35.59 -6.33
C ASN A 35 -8.22 -35.07 -5.05
N GLY A 36 -8.99 -33.99 -5.19
CA GLY A 36 -9.69 -33.33 -4.08
C GLY A 36 -8.77 -32.45 -3.23
N ILE A 37 -9.38 -31.74 -2.26
CA ILE A 37 -8.67 -30.81 -1.37
C ILE A 37 -8.41 -31.50 -0.03
N PRO A 38 -7.17 -31.47 0.49
CA PRO A 38 -6.87 -32.02 1.80
C PRO A 38 -7.50 -31.18 2.92
N LYS A 39 -7.89 -31.81 4.03
CA LYS A 39 -8.41 -31.10 5.22
C LYS A 39 -7.40 -30.13 5.85
N THR A 40 -6.12 -30.31 5.54
CA THR A 40 -5.02 -29.44 6.00
C THR A 40 -4.86 -28.18 5.14
N ALA A 41 -5.70 -28.00 4.11
CA ALA A 41 -5.68 -26.78 3.31
C ALA A 41 -6.04 -25.57 4.16
N VAL A 42 -5.19 -24.55 4.12
CA VAL A 42 -5.39 -23.30 4.86
C VAL A 42 -6.21 -22.28 4.07
N ALA A 43 -6.25 -22.44 2.75
CA ALA A 43 -7.08 -21.66 1.85
C ALA A 43 -7.39 -22.48 0.58
N THR A 44 -8.51 -22.16 -0.06
CA THR A 44 -8.96 -22.80 -1.30
C THR A 44 -9.67 -21.80 -2.17
N TRP A 45 -9.48 -21.89 -3.48
CA TRP A 45 -10.26 -21.10 -4.43
C TRP A 45 -10.46 -21.82 -5.73
N ARG A 46 -11.37 -21.26 -6.53
CA ARG A 46 -11.61 -21.69 -7.90
C ARG A 46 -11.16 -20.57 -8.82
N ASP A 47 -10.46 -20.96 -9.87
CA ASP A 47 -10.06 -20.10 -10.97
C ASP A 47 -10.46 -20.82 -12.26
N ASP A 48 -11.51 -20.33 -12.90
CA ASP A 48 -12.22 -21.03 -13.98
C ASP A 48 -12.66 -22.45 -13.56
N ASP A 49 -12.31 -23.45 -14.37
CA ASP A 49 -12.59 -24.88 -14.11
C ASP A 49 -11.54 -25.52 -13.19
N VAL A 50 -10.58 -24.75 -12.71
CA VAL A 50 -9.48 -25.24 -11.89
C VAL A 50 -9.70 -24.87 -10.43
N GLN A 51 -9.51 -25.85 -9.55
CA GLN A 51 -9.50 -25.60 -8.11
C GLN A 51 -8.07 -25.59 -7.59
N TYR A 52 -7.75 -24.60 -6.76
CA TYR A 52 -6.45 -24.41 -6.12
C TYR A 52 -6.59 -24.45 -4.60
N TYR A 53 -5.51 -24.80 -3.92
CA TYR A 53 -5.45 -24.78 -2.47
C TYR A 53 -4.04 -24.49 -1.96
N LEU A 54 -3.97 -23.89 -0.77
CA LEU A 54 -2.72 -23.65 -0.03
C LEU A 54 -2.56 -24.68 1.08
N VAL A 55 -1.35 -25.20 1.26
CA VAL A 55 -0.95 -25.99 2.43
C VAL A 55 0.40 -25.53 2.95
N GLU A 56 0.64 -25.74 4.25
CA GLU A 56 1.98 -25.52 4.80
C GLU A 56 3.00 -26.49 4.19
N ALA A 57 4.17 -25.96 3.85
CA ALA A 57 5.28 -26.75 3.34
C ALA A 57 5.95 -27.49 4.50
N THR A 58 6.12 -28.81 4.36
CA THR A 58 6.83 -29.65 5.34
C THR A 58 8.36 -29.51 5.26
N SER A 59 8.88 -28.96 4.16
CA SER A 59 10.29 -28.67 3.94
C SER A 59 10.45 -27.52 2.95
N ALA A 60 11.42 -26.63 3.18
CA ALA A 60 11.76 -25.58 2.23
C ALA A 60 12.51 -26.20 1.04
N ASN A 61 11.90 -26.18 -0.15
CA ASN A 61 12.56 -26.57 -1.39
C ASN A 61 13.51 -25.46 -1.87
N SER A 62 14.54 -25.82 -2.65
CA SER A 62 15.42 -24.79 -3.22
C SER A 62 14.63 -23.91 -4.21
N LEU A 63 14.62 -22.61 -3.92
CA LEU A 63 13.94 -21.59 -4.72
C LEU A 63 14.88 -21.12 -5.82
N GLU A 64 15.21 -22.01 -6.76
CA GLU A 64 16.19 -21.71 -7.82
C GLU A 64 15.54 -21.16 -9.09
N LYS A 65 14.25 -21.48 -9.32
CA LYS A 65 13.52 -21.07 -10.51
C LYS A 65 12.26 -20.29 -10.13
N ALA A 66 12.16 -19.05 -10.60
CA ALA A 66 10.96 -18.25 -10.47
C ALA A 66 9.76 -18.95 -11.12
N ALA A 67 8.57 -18.74 -10.57
CA ALA A 67 7.34 -19.17 -11.20
C ALA A 67 7.10 -18.41 -12.51
N ASP A 68 6.44 -19.08 -13.46
CA ASP A 68 5.86 -18.41 -14.62
C ASP A 68 4.79 -17.41 -14.14
N GLY A 69 4.50 -16.37 -14.93
CA GLY A 69 3.41 -15.44 -14.62
C GLY A 69 3.80 -14.25 -13.74
N LEU A 70 5.08 -13.88 -13.64
CA LEU A 70 5.48 -12.60 -13.04
C LEU A 70 4.83 -11.44 -13.81
N ILE A 71 3.96 -10.67 -13.14
CA ILE A 71 3.28 -9.50 -13.69
C ILE A 71 4.13 -8.25 -13.46
N TYR A 72 4.72 -8.13 -12.27
CA TYR A 72 5.44 -6.93 -11.86
C TYR A 72 6.47 -7.23 -10.78
N GLN A 73 7.57 -6.49 -10.79
CA GLN A 73 8.59 -6.52 -9.75
C GLN A 73 9.11 -5.12 -9.48
N ALA A 74 9.02 -4.67 -8.22
CA ALA A 74 9.64 -3.44 -7.74
C ALA A 74 10.96 -3.77 -7.05
N GLY A 75 12.03 -3.85 -7.85
CA GLY A 75 13.38 -4.10 -7.35
C GLY A 75 13.46 -5.38 -6.51
N MET A 76 13.94 -5.25 -5.28
CA MET A 76 14.06 -6.33 -4.30
C MET A 76 12.93 -6.31 -3.24
N SER A 77 11.99 -5.37 -3.32
CA SER A 77 11.04 -5.09 -2.23
C SER A 77 9.67 -5.70 -2.44
N SER A 78 9.21 -5.85 -3.69
CA SER A 78 7.95 -6.52 -3.97
C SER A 78 7.88 -7.12 -5.35
N ALA A 79 7.02 -8.11 -5.51
CA ALA A 79 6.63 -8.63 -6.81
C ALA A 79 5.21 -9.22 -6.78
N VAL A 80 4.64 -9.38 -7.97
CA VAL A 80 3.27 -9.77 -8.20
C VAL A 80 3.26 -10.85 -9.27
N TRP A 81 2.66 -12.00 -8.97
CA TRP A 81 2.55 -13.16 -9.86
C TRP A 81 1.08 -13.47 -10.14
N ALA A 82 0.76 -13.85 -11.38
CA ALA A 82 -0.48 -14.54 -11.70
C ALA A 82 -0.40 -15.99 -11.22
N ILE A 83 -1.46 -16.46 -10.58
CA ILE A 83 -1.65 -17.88 -10.24
C ILE A 83 -2.94 -18.34 -10.92
N GLY A 84 -2.81 -18.96 -12.09
CA GLY A 84 -3.96 -19.21 -12.96
C GLY A 84 -4.32 -17.96 -13.78
N THR A 85 -5.60 -17.74 -14.02
CA THR A 85 -6.13 -16.65 -14.85
C THR A 85 -6.59 -15.47 -14.01
N HIS A 86 -7.23 -15.72 -12.87
CA HIS A 86 -7.93 -14.70 -12.09
C HIS A 86 -7.30 -14.43 -10.71
N ALA A 87 -6.48 -15.36 -10.20
CA ALA A 87 -5.80 -15.15 -8.92
C ALA A 87 -4.40 -14.56 -9.10
N ILE A 88 -3.99 -13.81 -8.08
CA ILE A 88 -2.66 -13.22 -8.00
C ILE A 88 -2.01 -13.65 -6.69
N CYS A 89 -0.70 -13.53 -6.63
CA CYS A 89 0.09 -13.56 -5.42
C CYS A 89 0.98 -12.32 -5.41
N LYS A 90 0.84 -11.48 -4.39
CA LYS A 90 1.72 -10.33 -4.13
C LYS A 90 2.64 -10.71 -2.99
N VAL A 91 3.92 -10.61 -3.22
CA VAL A 91 4.95 -10.79 -2.19
C VAL A 91 5.62 -9.45 -1.95
N LYS A 92 5.81 -9.10 -0.69
CA LYS A 92 6.52 -7.90 -0.26
C LYS A 92 7.51 -8.23 0.84
N THR A 93 8.60 -7.48 0.90
CA THR A 93 9.48 -7.46 2.06
C THR A 93 8.74 -6.90 3.26
N TRP A 94 9.14 -7.35 4.44
CA TRP A 94 8.51 -6.98 5.70
C TRP A 94 9.60 -6.75 6.75
N SER A 95 9.31 -5.86 7.70
CA SER A 95 10.16 -5.59 8.85
C SER A 95 9.32 -5.49 10.12
N ASP A 96 9.95 -5.73 11.26
CA ASP A 96 9.29 -5.61 12.56
C ASP A 96 8.68 -4.21 12.72
N GLY A 97 7.47 -4.16 13.28
CA GLY A 97 6.72 -2.91 13.44
C GLY A 97 5.98 -2.43 12.19
N MET A 98 6.02 -3.18 11.08
CA MET A 98 5.23 -2.90 9.86
C MET A 98 3.88 -3.65 9.89
N GLU A 99 2.82 -2.95 9.50
CA GLU A 99 1.48 -3.51 9.32
C GLU A 99 1.43 -4.55 8.20
N ARG A 100 0.56 -5.56 8.35
CA ARG A 100 0.23 -6.46 7.24
C ARG A 100 -0.99 -5.92 6.50
N GLU A 101 -0.92 -5.84 5.17
CA GLU A 101 -2.03 -5.35 4.33
C GLU A 101 -3.35 -6.10 4.61
N ILE A 102 -3.31 -7.40 4.94
CA ILE A 102 -4.50 -8.18 5.30
C ILE A 102 -5.22 -7.66 6.57
N ASN A 103 -4.47 -7.15 7.55
CA ASN A 103 -5.05 -6.56 8.75
C ASN A 103 -5.73 -5.23 8.43
N THR A 104 -5.10 -4.41 7.59
CA THR A 104 -5.68 -3.17 7.09
C THR A 104 -6.97 -3.44 6.29
N LEU A 105 -6.94 -4.41 5.37
CA LEU A 105 -8.13 -4.81 4.61
C LEU A 105 -9.26 -5.29 5.54
N SER A 106 -8.93 -6.07 6.56
CA SER A 106 -9.91 -6.52 7.57
C SER A 106 -10.51 -5.34 8.35
N PHE A 107 -9.69 -4.35 8.72
CA PHE A 107 -10.15 -3.12 9.36
C PHE A 107 -11.10 -2.32 8.44
N VAL A 108 -10.74 -2.17 7.16
CA VAL A 108 -11.55 -1.45 6.18
C VAL A 108 -12.87 -2.18 5.93
N ALA A 109 -12.85 -3.50 5.70
CA ALA A 109 -14.05 -4.32 5.51
C ALA A 109 -15.02 -4.18 6.69
N SER A 110 -14.49 -4.15 7.92
CA SER A 110 -15.31 -4.06 9.13
C SER A 110 -15.89 -2.66 9.37
N ARG A 111 -15.16 -1.59 9.00
CA ARG A 111 -15.52 -0.22 9.39
C ARG A 111 -16.14 0.59 8.24
N PHE A 112 -15.80 0.24 7.01
CA PHE A 112 -16.19 0.94 5.78
C PHE A 112 -16.65 -0.07 4.71
N PRO A 113 -17.70 -0.87 4.98
CA PRO A 113 -18.12 -1.96 4.09
C PRO A 113 -18.58 -1.48 2.70
N HIS A 114 -18.84 -0.19 2.52
CA HIS A 114 -19.19 0.43 1.25
C HIS A 114 -17.98 0.77 0.38
N ILE A 115 -16.77 0.78 0.93
CA ILE A 115 -15.54 1.00 0.15
C ILE A 115 -15.12 -0.35 -0.43
N PRO A 116 -15.14 -0.52 -1.76
CA PRO A 116 -14.81 -1.79 -2.37
C PRO A 116 -13.31 -2.08 -2.20
N ILE A 117 -13.01 -3.26 -1.69
CA ILE A 117 -11.64 -3.76 -1.50
C ILE A 117 -11.48 -5.13 -2.17
N PRO A 118 -10.26 -5.57 -2.50
CA PRO A 118 -10.02 -6.89 -3.07
C PRO A 118 -10.52 -8.00 -2.15
N GLU A 119 -11.17 -9.02 -2.73
CA GLU A 119 -11.45 -10.25 -2.02
C GLU A 119 -10.12 -10.94 -1.67
N VAL A 120 -9.89 -11.14 -0.37
CA VAL A 120 -8.66 -11.76 0.13
C VAL A 120 -8.84 -13.27 0.16
N ILE A 121 -8.47 -13.92 -0.94
CA ILE A 121 -8.25 -15.37 -0.98
C ILE A 121 -6.80 -15.67 -0.56
N PHE A 122 -5.87 -14.97 -1.20
CA PHE A 122 -4.50 -14.58 -0.86
C PHE A 122 -4.05 -13.69 -2.05
N VAL A 123 -3.25 -12.66 -1.79
CA VAL A 123 -3.28 -11.35 -2.49
C VAL A 123 -3.70 -11.32 -3.97
N GLY A 124 -4.94 -10.88 -4.22
CA GLY A 124 -5.60 -10.85 -5.52
C GLY A 124 -5.25 -9.71 -6.49
N ARG A 125 -6.01 -9.75 -7.58
CA ARG A 125 -5.92 -9.12 -8.91
C ARG A 125 -5.34 -7.69 -8.94
N ARG A 126 -4.40 -7.47 -9.86
CA ARG A 126 -3.97 -6.16 -10.35
C ARG A 126 -4.82 -5.93 -11.58
N ALA A 127 -5.60 -4.85 -11.59
CA ALA A 127 -6.02 -4.24 -12.83
C ALA A 127 -4.76 -3.91 -13.62
N THR A 128 -4.70 -4.30 -14.88
CA THR A 128 -3.71 -3.73 -15.79
C THR A 128 -3.88 -2.21 -15.78
N GLN A 129 -2.74 -1.52 -15.92
CA GLN A 129 -2.51 -0.10 -15.63
C GLN A 129 -3.29 0.90 -16.51
N GLN A 130 -4.38 0.49 -17.17
CA GLN A 130 -4.68 0.97 -18.52
C GLN A 130 -6.07 1.55 -18.75
N ASP A 131 -6.91 1.76 -17.73
CA ASP A 131 -8.30 2.19 -18.01
C ASP A 131 -8.56 3.66 -17.71
N LEU A 132 -7.95 4.23 -16.65
CA LEU A 132 -8.20 5.63 -16.26
C LEU A 132 -7.88 6.67 -17.35
N PRO A 133 -6.79 6.56 -18.14
CA PRO A 133 -6.47 7.53 -19.20
C PRO A 133 -7.52 7.59 -20.32
N ASP A 134 -8.18 6.48 -20.65
CA ASP A 134 -9.01 6.34 -21.85
C ASP A 134 -10.51 6.62 -21.61
N PHE A 135 -10.93 6.83 -20.36
CA PHE A 135 -12.32 7.22 -20.07
C PHE A 135 -12.66 8.64 -20.52
N ALA A 136 -13.91 8.82 -20.94
CA ALA A 136 -14.51 10.14 -21.13
C ALA A 136 -14.40 11.00 -19.86
N THR A 137 -14.22 12.31 -20.04
CA THR A 137 -13.99 13.29 -18.96
C THR A 137 -15.07 13.26 -17.87
N GLU A 138 -16.33 13.04 -18.25
CA GLU A 138 -17.46 12.96 -17.30
C GLU A 138 -17.31 11.76 -16.35
N LYS A 139 -16.95 10.58 -16.87
CA LYS A 139 -16.70 9.39 -16.03
C LYS A 139 -15.54 9.59 -15.07
N LYS A 140 -14.44 10.21 -15.53
CA LYS A 140 -13.30 10.56 -14.66
C LYS A 140 -13.73 11.45 -13.50
N ALA A 141 -14.63 12.41 -13.75
CA ALA A 141 -15.16 13.30 -12.71
C ALA A 141 -16.02 12.55 -11.67
N ASP A 142 -16.86 11.62 -12.10
CA ASP A 142 -17.67 10.80 -11.19
C ASP A 142 -16.82 9.86 -10.32
N VAL A 143 -15.79 9.25 -10.91
CA VAL A 143 -14.82 8.45 -10.16
C VAL A 143 -14.09 9.34 -9.13
N ALA A 144 -13.62 10.52 -9.51
CA ALA A 144 -12.95 11.44 -8.59
C ALA A 144 -13.88 11.94 -7.45
N ILE A 145 -15.17 12.16 -7.74
CA ILE A 145 -16.18 12.48 -6.72
C ILE A 145 -16.29 11.34 -5.71
N THR A 146 -16.40 10.11 -6.20
CA THR A 146 -16.53 8.91 -5.37
C THR A 146 -15.28 8.69 -4.52
N VAL A 147 -14.09 8.82 -5.11
CA VAL A 147 -12.80 8.71 -4.40
C VAL A 147 -12.68 9.78 -3.31
N ALA A 148 -13.08 11.03 -3.59
CA ALA A 148 -13.06 12.09 -2.58
C ALA A 148 -14.03 11.78 -1.42
N GLN A 149 -15.20 11.19 -1.70
CA GLN A 149 -16.12 10.73 -0.67
C GLN A 149 -15.50 9.59 0.17
N TYR A 150 -14.82 8.63 -0.45
CA TYR A 150 -14.08 7.60 0.30
C TYR A 150 -13.01 8.22 1.19
N CYS A 151 -12.24 9.20 0.72
CA CYS A 151 -11.28 9.91 1.57
C CYS A 151 -11.94 10.59 2.78
N ARG A 152 -13.12 11.19 2.59
CA ARG A 152 -13.90 11.80 3.68
C ARG A 152 -14.34 10.75 4.69
N ASP A 153 -14.94 9.66 4.22
CA ASP A 153 -15.48 8.62 5.08
C ASP A 153 -14.36 7.91 5.87
N LEU A 154 -13.24 7.59 5.20
CA LEU A 154 -12.04 7.04 5.87
C LEU A 154 -11.55 7.97 6.97
N ALA A 155 -11.49 9.27 6.71
CA ALA A 155 -10.98 10.27 7.66
C ALA A 155 -11.87 10.46 8.90
N GLU A 156 -13.09 9.92 8.93
CA GLU A 156 -13.92 9.85 10.15
C GLU A 156 -13.31 8.91 11.19
N ALA A 157 -12.52 7.92 10.77
CA ALA A 157 -11.70 7.16 11.69
C ALA A 157 -10.51 7.99 12.16
N THR A 158 -10.46 8.23 13.47
CA THR A 158 -9.38 8.98 14.09
C THR A 158 -8.56 8.17 15.08
N SER A 159 -7.30 8.55 15.26
CA SER A 159 -6.36 8.00 16.26
C SER A 159 -5.66 9.13 17.01
N GLU A 160 -5.19 8.84 18.23
CA GLU A 160 -4.32 9.74 19.01
C GLU A 160 -2.85 9.63 18.58
N LYS A 161 -2.56 8.67 17.70
CA LYS A 161 -1.22 8.34 17.21
C LYS A 161 -1.15 8.35 15.70
N LEU A 162 0.01 8.73 15.16
CA LEU A 162 0.43 8.41 13.81
C LEU A 162 0.79 6.94 13.76
N GLN A 163 -0.07 6.10 13.15
CA GLN A 163 0.07 4.64 13.18
C GLN A 163 -0.75 3.98 12.08
N SER A 164 -0.54 2.69 11.84
CA SER A 164 -1.36 1.86 10.95
C SER A 164 -2.75 1.57 11.54
N ALA A 165 -3.56 0.82 10.80
CA ALA A 165 -4.88 0.35 11.24
C ALA A 165 -4.84 -0.37 12.60
N THR A 166 -3.84 -1.21 12.86
CA THR A 166 -3.71 -1.97 14.12
C THR A 166 -2.61 -1.47 15.06
N GLY A 167 -2.11 -0.24 14.87
CA GLY A 167 -1.15 0.38 15.79
C GLY A 167 0.32 0.10 15.51
N CYS A 168 0.66 -0.35 14.30
CA CYS A 168 2.04 -0.44 13.81
C CYS A 168 2.51 0.91 13.23
N GLY A 169 3.76 1.01 12.78
CA GLY A 169 4.22 2.19 12.05
C GLY A 169 3.68 2.23 10.61
N VAL A 170 3.60 3.42 10.03
CA VAL A 170 3.09 3.63 8.67
C VAL A 170 4.21 3.59 7.63
N LEU A 171 3.90 3.14 6.41
CA LEU A 171 4.82 3.21 5.27
C LEU A 171 4.51 4.44 4.40
N GLU A 172 5.22 5.54 4.63
CA GLU A 172 5.06 6.76 3.84
C GLU A 172 6.42 7.40 3.50
N PRO A 173 7.01 7.03 2.34
CA PRO A 173 8.34 7.50 1.94
C PRO A 173 8.48 9.03 1.84
N PHE A 174 7.39 9.78 1.68
CA PHE A 174 7.43 11.24 1.63
C PHE A 174 7.49 11.89 3.02
N LEU A 175 7.41 11.09 4.07
CA LEU A 175 7.53 11.49 5.47
C LEU A 175 8.60 10.72 6.23
N THR A 176 9.31 9.76 5.61
CA THR A 176 10.32 8.94 6.28
C THR A 176 11.74 9.44 5.95
N VAL A 177 12.59 9.58 6.97
CA VAL A 177 14.02 9.92 6.78
C VAL A 177 14.77 8.81 6.03
N GLU A 178 15.89 9.17 5.43
CA GLU A 178 16.86 8.21 4.92
C GLU A 178 17.26 7.24 6.04
N PRO A 179 17.41 5.96 5.71
CA PRO A 179 17.88 5.00 6.69
C PRO A 179 19.40 5.14 6.91
N GLU A 180 19.93 4.49 7.94
CA GLU A 180 21.38 4.37 8.12
C GLU A 180 22.06 3.68 6.93
N ASP A 181 23.34 3.97 6.67
CA ASP A 181 24.10 3.39 5.54
C ASP A 181 24.16 1.85 5.54
N SER A 182 24.00 1.23 6.71
CA SER A 182 23.94 -0.24 6.88
C SER A 182 22.57 -0.84 6.59
N HIS A 183 21.52 -0.03 6.53
CA HIS A 183 20.15 -0.51 6.34
C HIS A 183 19.96 -1.00 4.90
N PRO A 184 19.49 -2.24 4.71
CA PRO A 184 19.27 -2.75 3.36
C PRO A 184 18.17 -1.96 2.64
N SER A 185 18.44 -1.51 1.41
CA SER A 185 17.50 -0.69 0.62
C SER A 185 16.15 -1.37 0.32
N TRP A 186 16.09 -2.70 0.43
CA TRP A 186 14.85 -3.48 0.26
C TRP A 186 14.03 -3.62 1.54
N LYS A 187 14.61 -3.31 2.71
CA LYS A 187 13.97 -3.49 4.01
C LYS A 187 13.08 -2.28 4.30
N PRO A 188 11.76 -2.46 4.48
CA PRO A 188 10.87 -1.33 4.78
C PRO A 188 11.25 -0.66 6.10
N GLN A 189 11.07 0.66 6.16
CA GLN A 189 11.28 1.47 7.36
C GLN A 189 9.95 2.13 7.76
N PRO A 190 9.17 1.47 8.64
CA PRO A 190 7.92 2.03 9.13
C PRO A 190 8.19 3.27 10.00
N LEU A 191 7.35 4.29 9.83
CA LEU A 191 7.35 5.52 10.62
C LEU A 191 6.38 5.37 11.79
N GLY A 192 6.89 5.43 13.01
CA GLY A 192 6.10 5.26 14.23
C GLY A 192 5.87 3.79 14.63
N PRO A 193 4.83 3.51 15.44
CA PRO A 193 3.76 4.41 15.82
C PRO A 193 4.24 5.55 16.73
N PHE A 194 3.71 6.75 16.53
CA PHE A 194 4.04 7.93 17.34
C PHE A 194 2.81 8.53 18.01
N SER A 195 2.92 8.87 19.29
CA SER A 195 2.02 9.83 19.95
C SER A 195 2.05 11.19 19.25
N LEU A 196 1.08 12.05 19.58
CA LEU A 196 1.07 13.42 19.07
C LEU A 196 2.39 14.14 19.35
N THR A 197 2.91 14.05 20.58
CA THR A 197 4.17 14.71 20.97
C THR A 197 5.37 14.14 20.24
N GLU A 198 5.46 12.81 20.08
CA GLU A 198 6.54 12.18 19.30
C GLU A 198 6.48 12.60 17.83
N ALA A 199 5.28 12.67 17.23
CA ALA A 199 5.09 13.12 15.86
C ALA A 199 5.44 14.60 15.68
N GLU A 200 5.09 15.46 16.64
CA GLU A 200 5.49 16.88 16.64
C GLU A 200 7.02 17.03 16.70
N LYS A 201 7.68 16.32 17.62
CA LYS A 201 9.15 16.29 17.71
C LYS A 201 9.78 15.79 16.41
N TYR A 202 9.21 14.73 15.81
CA TYR A 202 9.66 14.19 14.53
C TYR A 202 9.60 15.24 13.43
N PHE A 203 8.41 15.81 13.18
CA PHE A 203 8.20 16.75 12.08
C PHE A 203 8.95 18.09 12.28
N LEU A 204 9.13 18.54 13.51
CA LEU A 204 9.98 19.70 13.82
C LEU A 204 11.45 19.41 13.50
N ARG A 205 11.94 18.20 13.80
CA ARG A 205 13.32 17.82 13.55
C ARG A 205 13.65 17.69 12.07
N ILE A 206 12.70 17.21 11.27
CA ILE A 206 12.90 17.03 9.83
C ILE A 206 12.51 18.26 9.00
N SER A 207 12.09 19.38 9.58
CA SER A 207 11.64 20.55 8.82
C SER A 207 12.49 21.79 9.09
N THR A 208 12.75 22.56 8.04
CA THR A 208 13.35 23.90 8.14
C THR A 208 12.30 25.01 8.27
N MET A 209 11.01 24.66 8.28
CA MET A 209 9.88 25.56 8.44
C MET A 209 9.06 25.23 9.70
N PRO A 210 8.23 26.17 10.19
CA PRO A 210 7.28 25.86 11.25
C PRO A 210 6.34 24.70 10.85
N LEU A 211 6.10 23.81 11.80
CA LEU A 211 5.21 22.66 11.65
C LEU A 211 3.76 23.11 11.40
N PRO A 212 3.11 22.63 10.32
CA PRO A 212 1.67 22.75 10.14
C PRO A 212 0.89 22.19 11.33
N PRO A 213 -0.27 22.79 11.67
CA PRO A 213 -1.09 22.27 12.77
C PRO A 213 -1.55 20.85 12.44
N ILE A 214 -1.03 19.86 13.19
CA ILE A 214 -1.45 18.46 13.10
C ILE A 214 -2.88 18.30 13.58
N GLY A 215 -3.29 19.10 14.57
CA GLY A 215 -4.54 18.95 15.30
C GLY A 215 -4.40 17.98 16.48
N TYR A 216 -5.52 17.61 17.10
CA TYR A 216 -5.54 16.72 18.27
C TYR A 216 -5.63 15.23 17.91
N ARG A 217 -5.87 14.93 16.62
CA ARG A 217 -6.15 13.58 16.12
C ARG A 217 -5.53 13.40 14.74
N PHE A 218 -5.06 12.19 14.49
CA PHE A 218 -4.68 11.72 13.17
C PHE A 218 -5.89 11.06 12.50
N HIS A 219 -5.97 11.13 11.18
CA HIS A 219 -7.11 10.69 10.38
C HIS A 219 -6.72 9.53 9.48
N PHE A 220 -7.53 8.47 9.46
CA PHE A 220 -7.26 7.32 8.63
C PHE A 220 -7.36 7.69 7.15
N TYR A 221 -6.34 7.35 6.38
CA TYR A 221 -6.21 7.67 4.97
C TYR A 221 -5.40 6.58 4.28
N HIS A 222 -5.75 6.29 3.02
CA HIS A 222 -5.09 5.25 2.22
C HIS A 222 -3.62 5.58 1.88
N ALA A 223 -3.27 6.86 1.77
CA ALA A 223 -1.95 7.40 1.38
C ALA A 223 -1.43 6.99 -0.01
N GLY A 224 -1.83 5.85 -0.58
CA GLY A 224 -1.53 5.42 -1.94
C GLY A 224 -2.68 5.51 -2.94
N LEU A 225 -3.72 6.34 -2.72
CA LEU A 225 -4.96 6.30 -3.52
C LEU A 225 -4.84 7.02 -4.88
N GLY A 226 -3.79 6.70 -5.63
CA GLY A 226 -3.56 7.16 -7.00
C GLY A 226 -4.39 6.39 -8.02
N PRO A 227 -4.42 6.85 -9.28
CA PRO A 227 -5.25 6.25 -10.33
C PRO A 227 -4.89 4.79 -10.61
N THR A 228 -3.63 4.38 -10.45
CA THR A 228 -3.20 2.99 -10.65
C THR A 228 -3.72 2.01 -9.60
N ASN A 229 -4.32 2.51 -8.53
CA ASN A 229 -4.85 1.73 -7.41
C ASN A 229 -6.38 1.74 -7.37
N ILE A 230 -7.03 2.17 -8.45
CA ILE A 230 -8.49 2.14 -8.62
C ILE A 230 -8.81 1.18 -9.75
N LEU A 231 -9.48 0.08 -9.43
CA LEU A 231 -10.01 -0.85 -10.43
C LEU A 231 -11.41 -0.37 -10.86
N LEU A 232 -11.61 -0.26 -12.17
CA LEU A 232 -12.86 0.15 -12.77
C LEU A 232 -13.43 -0.99 -13.62
N SER A 233 -14.76 -1.13 -13.61
CA SER A 233 -15.50 -1.92 -14.60
C SER A 233 -15.57 -1.19 -15.94
N ASP A 234 -15.96 -1.89 -17.00
CA ASP A 234 -16.17 -1.33 -18.34
C ASP A 234 -17.15 -0.13 -18.36
N ASP A 235 -18.12 -0.12 -17.44
CA ASP A 235 -19.08 0.98 -17.31
C ASP A 235 -18.53 2.19 -16.54
N GLY A 236 -17.38 2.08 -15.87
CA GLY A 236 -16.73 3.14 -15.10
C GLY A 236 -17.04 3.11 -13.60
N THR A 237 -17.66 2.03 -13.09
CA THR A 237 -17.89 1.82 -11.65
C THR A 237 -16.60 1.37 -10.96
N ILE A 238 -16.35 1.85 -9.73
CA ILE A 238 -15.22 1.38 -8.93
C ILE A 238 -15.49 -0.02 -8.39
N GLU A 239 -14.74 -1.02 -8.86
CA GLU A 239 -14.86 -2.41 -8.41
C GLU A 239 -13.96 -2.72 -7.21
N ALA A 240 -12.82 -2.04 -7.08
CA ALA A 240 -11.91 -2.21 -5.94
C ALA A 240 -10.91 -1.05 -5.80
N ILE A 241 -10.53 -0.75 -4.56
CA ILE A 241 -9.37 0.06 -4.20
C ILE A 241 -8.22 -0.86 -3.79
N LEU A 242 -7.05 -0.71 -4.41
CA LEU A 242 -5.89 -1.58 -4.26
C LEU A 242 -4.78 -0.95 -3.42
N ASP A 243 -3.85 -1.79 -2.94
CA ASP A 243 -2.57 -1.39 -2.34
C ASP A 243 -2.70 -0.59 -1.03
N TRP A 244 -3.33 -1.22 -0.03
CA TRP A 244 -3.66 -0.62 1.28
C TRP A 244 -2.48 -0.59 2.27
N GLU A 245 -1.26 -0.90 1.83
CA GLU A 245 -0.12 -1.06 2.73
C GLU A 245 0.34 0.25 3.41
N SER A 246 0.13 1.37 2.73
CA SER A 246 0.41 2.70 3.25
C SER A 246 -0.78 3.27 4.01
N ALA A 247 -1.90 2.55 4.16
CA ALA A 247 -3.03 3.10 4.86
C ALA A 247 -2.77 3.19 6.37
N GLY A 248 -3.12 4.32 6.95
CA GLY A 248 -2.85 4.62 8.34
C GLY A 248 -3.44 5.95 8.76
N TYR A 249 -3.20 6.33 10.01
CA TYR A 249 -3.64 7.58 10.59
C TYR A 249 -2.57 8.66 10.38
N TYR A 250 -2.90 9.68 9.59
CA TYR A 250 -2.01 10.78 9.21
C TYR A 250 -2.53 12.13 9.69
N PRO A 251 -1.69 13.19 9.74
CA PRO A 251 -2.19 14.55 9.91
C PRO A 251 -3.24 14.87 8.84
N LYS A 252 -4.32 15.57 9.21
CA LYS A 252 -5.43 15.84 8.27
C LYS A 252 -4.98 16.50 6.97
N TYR A 253 -3.98 17.36 7.05
CA TYR A 253 -3.41 18.05 5.89
C TYR A 253 -2.74 17.10 4.88
N TRP A 254 -2.42 15.87 5.25
CA TRP A 254 -1.81 14.88 4.36
C TRP A 254 -2.78 14.42 3.26
N ILE A 255 -4.09 14.39 3.55
CA ILE A 255 -5.13 13.91 2.63
C ILE A 255 -5.13 14.70 1.30
N PRO A 256 -5.17 16.04 1.27
CA PRO A 256 -5.07 16.80 0.03
C PRO A 256 -3.62 17.02 -0.44
N LEU A 257 -2.63 16.97 0.45
CA LEU A 257 -1.24 17.22 0.12
C LEU A 257 -0.58 16.06 -0.64
N LYS A 258 -0.89 14.82 -0.24
CA LYS A 258 -0.29 13.63 -0.83
C LYS A 258 -0.58 13.50 -2.33
N PRO A 259 -1.83 13.64 -2.82
CA PRO A 259 -2.13 13.65 -4.26
C PRO A 259 -1.34 14.71 -5.02
N TYR A 260 -1.24 15.92 -4.46
CA TYR A 260 -0.54 17.03 -5.10
C TYR A 260 0.98 16.82 -5.20
N ARG A 261 1.59 16.07 -4.27
CA ARG A 261 3.05 15.92 -4.19
C ARG A 261 3.57 14.63 -4.81
N SER A 262 2.78 13.57 -4.84
CA SER A 262 3.24 12.26 -5.24
C SER A 262 2.98 12.01 -6.72
N GLY A 263 4.05 11.73 -7.48
CA GLY A 263 3.93 11.35 -8.89
C GLY A 263 3.10 10.08 -9.13
N GLY A 264 2.86 9.26 -8.10
CA GLY A 264 1.96 8.11 -8.17
C GLY A 264 0.48 8.47 -8.34
N PHE A 265 0.13 9.76 -8.25
CA PHE A 265 -1.21 10.28 -8.56
C PHE A 265 -1.31 10.81 -9.99
N ASN A 266 -0.20 10.95 -10.71
CA ASN A 266 -0.24 11.41 -12.09
C ASN A 266 -0.67 10.27 -13.03
N LEU A 267 -1.35 10.62 -14.11
CA LEU A 267 -1.61 9.71 -15.21
C LEU A 267 -0.31 9.44 -15.99
N ASP A 268 -0.26 8.27 -16.63
CA ASP A 268 0.82 7.92 -17.55
C ASP A 268 0.59 8.59 -18.91
N ALA A 269 0.84 9.90 -18.94
CA ALA A 269 0.73 10.74 -20.13
C ALA A 269 2.03 11.54 -20.34
N PRO A 270 2.46 11.73 -21.59
CA PRO A 270 3.73 12.40 -21.91
C PRO A 270 3.68 13.93 -21.79
N ASP A 271 2.48 14.53 -21.69
CA ASP A 271 2.25 15.97 -21.64
C ASP A 271 1.64 16.41 -20.30
N ASP A 272 1.18 17.66 -20.22
CA ASP A 272 0.61 18.24 -19.00
C ASP A 272 -0.71 17.58 -18.56
N SER A 273 -1.39 16.82 -19.43
CA SER A 273 -2.59 16.04 -19.05
C SER A 273 -2.29 14.95 -18.02
N ARG A 274 -1.00 14.65 -17.79
CA ARG A 274 -0.56 13.78 -16.69
C ARG A 274 -1.04 14.25 -15.31
N TYR A 275 -1.33 15.54 -15.15
CA TYR A 275 -1.82 16.13 -13.90
C TYR A 275 -3.35 16.19 -13.81
N ASP A 276 -4.09 15.87 -14.88
CA ASP A 276 -5.55 16.00 -14.93
C ASP A 276 -6.25 15.28 -13.78
N TRP A 277 -5.81 14.06 -13.45
CA TRP A 277 -6.36 13.32 -12.31
C TRP A 277 -6.08 14.02 -10.98
N THR A 278 -4.86 14.50 -10.78
CA THR A 278 -4.45 15.18 -9.56
C THR A 278 -5.24 16.48 -9.35
N ASP A 279 -5.37 17.30 -10.39
CA ASP A 279 -6.12 18.56 -10.34
C ASP A 279 -7.62 18.31 -10.08
N LEU A 280 -8.18 17.29 -10.74
CA LEU A 280 -9.56 16.89 -10.57
C LEU A 280 -9.82 16.38 -9.15
N LEU A 281 -8.96 15.50 -8.63
CA LEU A 281 -9.06 14.95 -7.28
C LEU A 281 -8.86 16.04 -6.22
N GLU A 282 -7.91 16.97 -6.39
CA GLU A 282 -7.73 18.14 -5.50
C GLU A 282 -9.05 18.94 -5.41
N SER A 283 -9.67 19.22 -6.56
CA SER A 283 -10.94 19.94 -6.64
C SER A 283 -12.06 19.20 -5.89
N LYS A 284 -12.18 17.88 -6.06
CA LYS A 284 -13.23 17.09 -5.36
C LYS A 284 -12.95 16.93 -3.87
N LEU A 285 -11.69 16.78 -3.46
CA LEU A 285 -11.27 16.77 -2.06
C LEU A 285 -11.60 18.10 -1.36
N SER A 286 -11.39 19.23 -2.04
CA SER A 286 -11.77 20.55 -1.54
C SER A 286 -13.29 20.64 -1.27
N ASN A 287 -14.12 20.10 -2.15
CA ASN A 287 -15.58 20.09 -1.99
C ASN A 287 -16.06 19.29 -0.76
N VAL A 288 -15.28 18.30 -0.31
CA VAL A 288 -15.59 17.50 0.89
C VAL A 288 -14.80 17.96 2.13
N GLY A 289 -14.17 19.14 2.08
CA GLY A 289 -13.55 19.78 3.24
C GLY A 289 -12.04 19.53 3.41
N PHE A 290 -11.38 18.91 2.43
CA PHE A 290 -9.92 18.75 2.39
C PHE A 290 -9.32 19.74 1.40
N LYS A 291 -9.21 21.00 1.82
CA LYS A 291 -8.60 22.04 1.01
C LYS A 291 -7.08 21.98 1.11
N LEU A 292 -6.40 21.96 -0.05
CA LEU A 292 -4.95 22.08 -0.10
C LEU A 292 -4.53 23.48 0.38
N ASP A 293 -3.59 23.51 1.33
CA ASP A 293 -2.91 24.75 1.74
C ASP A 293 -1.50 24.78 1.13
N ARG A 294 -1.18 25.87 0.43
CA ARG A 294 0.14 26.05 -0.20
C ARG A 294 1.25 26.16 0.85
N ASN A 295 0.96 26.58 2.07
CA ASN A 295 1.94 26.55 3.16
C ASN A 295 2.34 25.12 3.54
N HIS A 296 1.42 24.15 3.46
CA HIS A 296 1.73 22.74 3.69
C HIS A 296 2.59 22.15 2.56
N VAL A 297 2.43 22.65 1.33
CA VAL A 297 3.29 22.31 0.19
C VAL A 297 4.71 22.81 0.43
N GLU A 298 4.88 24.06 0.82
CA GLU A 298 6.20 24.62 1.11
C GLU A 298 6.84 23.95 2.33
N TRP A 299 6.07 23.65 3.38
CA TRP A 299 6.54 22.84 4.50
C TRP A 299 7.05 21.47 4.05
N GLN A 300 6.32 20.76 3.18
CA GLN A 300 6.78 19.45 2.69
C GLN A 300 8.08 19.56 1.87
N LYS A 301 8.25 20.63 1.09
CA LYS A 301 9.51 20.90 0.36
C LYS A 301 10.67 21.27 1.29
N SER A 302 10.37 21.79 2.48
CA SER A 302 11.34 22.16 3.50
C SER A 302 11.91 20.97 4.28
N LEU A 303 11.37 19.76 4.05
CA LEU A 303 11.75 18.56 4.78
C LEU A 303 13.18 18.12 4.42
N VAL A 304 13.97 17.82 5.44
CA VAL A 304 15.34 17.31 5.37
C VAL A 304 15.33 15.88 5.87
N PHE A 305 15.57 14.94 4.96
CA PHE A 305 15.46 13.51 5.23
C PHE A 305 16.74 12.88 5.76
N THR A 306 17.66 13.65 6.33
CA THR A 306 18.90 13.07 6.88
C THR A 306 18.59 12.10 8.02
N PHE A 307 19.26 10.94 8.01
CA PHE A 307 19.11 9.91 9.03
C PHE A 307 19.31 10.46 10.45
N PHE A 308 18.47 10.00 11.37
CA PHE A 308 18.68 10.02 12.82
C PHE A 308 17.90 8.86 13.45
N ASP A 309 18.28 8.47 14.67
CA ASP A 309 17.61 7.38 15.36
C ASP A 309 16.23 7.82 15.89
N LEU A 310 15.17 7.13 15.46
CA LEU A 310 13.80 7.43 15.87
C LEU A 310 13.56 7.15 17.37
N ASP A 311 14.37 6.29 17.99
CA ASP A 311 14.28 6.02 19.42
C ASP A 311 14.66 7.26 20.27
N GLU A 312 15.40 8.23 19.71
CA GLU A 312 15.68 9.53 20.35
C GLU A 312 14.40 10.36 20.60
N LEU A 313 13.30 10.05 19.92
CA LEU A 313 12.04 10.78 20.05
C LEU A 313 11.13 10.24 21.14
N ARG A 314 11.35 8.98 21.55
CA ARG A 314 10.51 8.32 22.55
C ARG A 314 10.64 9.05 23.88
N ASP A 315 9.49 9.29 24.51
CA ASP A 315 9.50 9.81 25.87
C ASP A 315 10.19 8.80 26.78
N THR A 316 11.16 9.26 27.58
CA THR A 316 11.87 8.41 28.53
C THR A 316 10.85 7.89 29.54
N PRO A 317 10.81 6.57 29.83
CA PRO A 317 9.98 6.08 30.92
C PRO A 317 10.40 6.80 32.21
N LEU A 318 9.43 7.46 32.87
CA LEU A 318 9.60 8.02 34.20
C LEU A 318 9.92 6.93 35.22
#